data_AF-A0A845ZEW2-F1
#
_entry.id   AF-A0A845ZEW2-F1
#
_cell.length_a   1.000
_cell.length_b   1.000
_cell.length_c   1.000
_cell.angle_alpha   90.00
_cell.angle_beta   90.00
_cell.angle_gamma   90.00
#
_symmetry.space_group_name_H-M   'P 1'
#
loop_
_entity.id
_entity.type
_entity.pdbx_description
1 polymer ?
#
loop_
_entity_poly.entity_id
_entity_poly.type
_entity_poly.pdbx_seq_one_letter_code
_entity_poly.pdbx_strand_id
1 'polypeptide(L)'
;MYKTQAADTTIEAEKIWFELIGKMPIETRIMQHHRASIQSQQIWWDLFKQQHNNLTNKQLKIEYIKLKLGEEYCSINKLIDRDFMIVSEIDLAVTLGEILDNLNIPYYLGGGLASSFWGERRQTEDADIAVILEPEKVQIGRVYSGSCVA
;
A
#
# COMPACT_ATOMS: atom_id res chain seq x y z
N MET A 1 0.64 -22.12 -18.88
CA MET A 1 -0.73 -21.80 -19.32
C MET A 1 -1.29 -20.77 -18.37
N TYR A 2 -1.88 -19.69 -18.85
CA TYR A 2 -2.50 -18.65 -18.02
C TYR A 2 -3.62 -19.24 -17.16
N LYS A 3 -3.75 -18.80 -15.90
CA LYS A 3 -4.80 -19.20 -14.96
C LYS A 3 -5.53 -17.94 -14.52
N THR A 4 -6.85 -18.06 -14.38
CA THR A 4 -7.67 -16.95 -13.92
C THR A 4 -7.40 -16.60 -12.46
N GLN A 5 -7.62 -15.34 -12.09
CA GLN A 5 -7.48 -14.91 -10.69
C GLN A 5 -8.67 -15.31 -9.83
N ALA A 6 -9.84 -15.47 -10.44
CA ALA A 6 -11.05 -15.89 -9.74
C ALA A 6 -11.60 -17.21 -10.32
N ALA A 7 -12.27 -17.98 -9.47
CA ALA A 7 -12.83 -19.28 -9.84
C ALA A 7 -14.09 -19.15 -10.71
N ASP A 8 -14.71 -17.97 -10.72
CA ASP A 8 -15.94 -17.63 -11.44
C ASP A 8 -15.68 -16.83 -12.74
N THR A 9 -14.41 -16.66 -13.13
CA THR A 9 -14.03 -16.01 -14.40
C THR A 9 -13.50 -17.03 -15.41
N THR A 10 -13.65 -16.74 -16.70
CA THR A 10 -12.99 -17.50 -17.78
C THR A 10 -11.76 -16.76 -18.27
N ILE A 11 -10.81 -17.50 -18.87
CA ILE A 11 -9.61 -16.91 -19.48
C ILE A 11 -10.00 -15.89 -20.56
N GLU A 12 -11.06 -16.17 -21.31
CA GLU A 12 -11.59 -15.30 -22.36
C GLU A 12 -12.13 -13.99 -21.77
N ALA A 13 -12.85 -14.05 -20.64
CA ALA A 13 -13.38 -12.88 -19.97
C ALA A 13 -12.26 -11.96 -19.47
N GLU A 14 -11.21 -12.53 -18.85
CA GLU A 14 -10.07 -11.75 -18.37
C GLU A 14 -9.24 -11.17 -19.52
N LYS A 15 -9.12 -11.87 -20.66
CA LYS A 15 -8.50 -11.30 -21.87
C LYS A 15 -9.24 -10.08 -22.40
N ILE A 16 -10.57 -10.15 -22.49
CA ILE A 16 -11.40 -9.00 -22.89
C ILE A 16 -11.20 -7.86 -21.88
N TRP A 17 -11.19 -8.17 -20.60
CA TRP A 17 -10.94 -7.19 -19.54
C TRP A 17 -9.59 -6.50 -19.70
N PHE A 18 -8.50 -7.24 -19.95
CA PHE A 18 -7.18 -6.66 -20.20
C PHE A 18 -7.16 -5.77 -21.44
N GLU A 19 -7.84 -6.17 -22.51
CA GLU A 19 -7.95 -5.35 -23.71
C GLU A 19 -8.69 -4.03 -23.43
N LEU A 20 -9.78 -4.08 -22.65
CA LEU A 20 -10.53 -2.89 -22.25
C LEU A 20 -9.71 -1.98 -21.33
N ILE A 21 -9.03 -2.53 -20.33
CA ILE A 21 -8.14 -1.76 -19.45
C ILE A 21 -7.01 -1.14 -20.25
N GLY A 22 -6.37 -1.88 -21.16
CA GLY A 22 -5.26 -1.40 -21.97
C GLY A 22 -5.62 -0.22 -22.88
N LYS A 23 -6.90 -0.07 -23.22
CA LYS A 23 -7.43 1.08 -23.97
C LYS A 23 -7.75 2.30 -23.09
N MET A 24 -7.77 2.16 -21.77
CA MET A 24 -8.05 3.27 -20.86
C MET A 24 -6.81 4.17 -20.68
N PRO A 25 -6.99 5.50 -20.63
CA PRO A 25 -5.92 6.42 -20.23
C PRO A 25 -5.33 6.01 -18.87
N ILE A 26 -4.01 6.15 -18.71
CA ILE A 26 -3.31 5.74 -17.49
C ILE A 26 -3.83 6.48 -16.26
N GLU A 27 -4.17 7.76 -16.41
CA GLU A 27 -4.75 8.61 -15.38
C GLU A 27 -6.10 8.05 -14.91
N THR A 28 -6.91 7.56 -15.84
CA THR A 28 -8.19 6.93 -15.52
C THR A 28 -7.99 5.64 -14.74
N ARG A 29 -6.98 4.84 -15.12
CA ARG A 29 -6.65 3.59 -14.42
C ARG A 29 -6.18 3.85 -12.99
N ILE A 30 -5.30 4.83 -12.81
CA ILE A 30 -4.80 5.28 -11.50
C ILE A 30 -5.96 5.77 -10.64
N MET A 31 -6.81 6.67 -11.16
CA MET A 31 -7.94 7.23 -10.41
C MET A 31 -8.97 6.18 -9.99
N GLN A 32 -9.27 5.21 -10.86
CA GLN A 32 -10.19 4.13 -10.52
C GLN A 32 -9.63 3.26 -9.40
N HIS A 33 -8.34 2.91 -9.47
CA HIS A 33 -7.68 2.14 -8.42
C HIS A 33 -7.62 2.92 -7.10
N HIS A 34 -7.22 4.20 -7.13
CA HIS A 34 -7.20 5.09 -5.98
C HIS A 34 -8.54 5.11 -5.25
N ARG A 35 -9.63 5.35 -6.00
CA ARG A 35 -11.00 5.39 -5.45
C ARG A 35 -11.40 4.05 -4.84
N ALA A 36 -11.10 2.95 -5.53
CA ALA A 36 -11.43 1.61 -5.04
C ALA A 36 -10.68 1.28 -3.74
N SER A 37 -9.38 1.60 -3.66
CA SER A 37 -8.58 1.40 -2.44
C SER A 37 -9.16 2.20 -1.26
N ILE A 38 -9.34 3.51 -1.44
CA ILE A 38 -9.88 4.40 -0.41
C ILE A 38 -11.26 3.94 0.07
N GLN A 39 -12.17 3.60 -0.84
CA GLN A 39 -13.51 3.13 -0.50
C GLN A 39 -13.46 1.80 0.26
N SER A 40 -12.62 0.85 -0.17
CA SER A 40 -12.45 -0.43 0.52
C SER A 40 -11.93 -0.22 1.95
N GLN A 41 -10.95 0.66 2.14
CA GLN A 41 -10.43 1.00 3.45
C GLN A 41 -11.49 1.67 4.33
N GLN A 42 -12.28 2.60 3.77
CA GLN A 42 -13.38 3.28 4.47
C GLN A 42 -14.46 2.31 4.96
N ILE A 43 -14.95 1.43 4.07
CA ILE A 43 -15.97 0.44 4.43
C ILE A 43 -15.46 -0.46 5.55
N TRP A 44 -14.24 -0.97 5.42
CA TRP A 44 -13.64 -1.81 6.44
C TRP A 44 -13.50 -1.06 7.77
N TRP A 45 -13.06 0.20 7.74
CA TRP A 45 -12.89 1.04 8.93
C TRP A 45 -14.21 1.37 9.63
N ASP A 46 -15.27 1.64 8.85
CA ASP A 46 -16.60 1.89 9.40
C ASP A 46 -17.18 0.63 10.05
N LEU A 47 -17.02 -0.54 9.43
CA LEU A 47 -17.39 -1.82 10.03
C LEU A 47 -16.60 -2.09 11.32
N PHE A 48 -15.30 -1.82 11.31
CA PHE A 48 -14.45 -1.98 12.48
C PHE A 48 -14.91 -1.08 13.64
N LYS A 49 -15.19 0.19 13.38
CA LYS A 49 -15.77 1.10 14.40
C LYS A 49 -17.10 0.59 14.94
N GLN A 50 -17.97 0.06 14.09
CA GLN A 50 -19.27 -0.46 14.52
C GLN A 50 -19.13 -1.66 15.47
N GLN A 51 -18.17 -2.54 15.20
CA GLN A 51 -17.86 -3.70 16.06
C GLN A 51 -17.20 -3.30 17.38
N HIS A 52 -16.56 -2.13 17.42
CA HIS A 52 -15.81 -1.61 18.56
C HIS A 52 -16.37 -0.26 19.06
N ASN A 53 -17.69 -0.09 19.03
CA ASN A 53 -18.39 1.16 19.36
C ASN A 53 -18.15 1.70 20.79
N ASN A 54 -17.59 0.87 21.68
CA ASN A 54 -17.28 1.21 23.07
C ASN A 54 -15.89 1.86 23.25
N LEU A 55 -15.04 1.83 22.21
CA LEU A 55 -13.65 2.26 22.30
C LEU A 55 -13.48 3.73 21.89
N THR A 56 -12.55 4.42 22.55
CA THR A 56 -12.10 5.75 22.11
C THR A 56 -11.32 5.66 20.79
N ASN A 57 -11.19 6.76 20.05
CA ASN A 57 -10.40 6.80 18.81
C ASN A 57 -8.95 6.31 18.99
N LYS A 58 -8.31 6.62 20.13
CA LYS A 58 -6.95 6.15 20.42
C LYS A 58 -6.91 4.63 20.64
N GLN A 59 -7.87 4.08 21.37
CA GLN A 59 -7.98 2.64 21.57
C GLN A 59 -8.30 1.91 20.26
N LEU A 60 -9.19 2.45 19.43
CA LEU A 60 -9.49 1.90 18.11
C LEU A 60 -8.24 1.84 17.23
N LYS A 61 -7.39 2.89 17.25
CA LYS A 61 -6.11 2.89 16.53
C LYS A 61 -5.16 1.81 17.04
N ILE A 62 -5.07 1.62 18.35
CA ILE A 62 -4.23 0.57 18.96
C ILE A 62 -4.72 -0.81 18.54
N GLU A 63 -6.02 -1.07 18.62
CA GLU A 63 -6.62 -2.34 18.17
C GLU A 63 -6.41 -2.57 16.66
N TYR A 64 -6.53 -1.52 15.85
CA TYR A 64 -6.22 -1.58 14.42
C TYR A 64 -4.76 -1.98 14.16
N ILE A 65 -3.81 -1.32 14.83
CA ILE A 65 -2.37 -1.60 14.71
C ILE A 65 -2.10 -3.05 15.13
N LYS A 66 -2.66 -3.48 16.27
CA LYS A 66 -2.52 -4.85 16.78
C LYS A 66 -3.01 -5.87 15.75
N LEU A 67 -4.15 -5.62 15.12
CA LEU A 67 -4.75 -6.50 14.13
C LEU A 67 -3.94 -6.57 12.82
N LYS A 68 -3.40 -5.43 12.35
CA LYS A 68 -2.76 -5.34 11.03
C LYS A 68 -1.25 -5.59 11.05
N LEU A 69 -0.57 -5.15 12.09
CA LEU A 69 0.90 -5.15 12.17
C LEU A 69 1.42 -6.06 13.29
N GLY A 70 0.63 -6.28 14.35
CA GLY A 70 1.04 -7.03 15.53
C GLY A 70 1.14 -6.15 16.78
N GLU A 71 1.21 -6.79 17.94
CA GLU A 71 1.19 -6.13 19.25
C GLU A 71 2.47 -5.35 19.56
N GLU A 72 3.61 -5.78 19.00
CA GLU A 72 4.91 -5.14 19.16
C GLU A 72 4.92 -3.69 18.63
N TYR A 73 4.09 -3.39 17.62
CA TYR A 73 3.98 -2.07 17.01
C TYR A 73 3.12 -1.09 17.83
N CYS A 74 2.35 -1.57 18.81
CA CYS A 74 1.58 -0.72 19.72
C CYS A 74 2.46 0.11 20.67
N SER A 75 3.75 -0.21 20.77
CA SER A 75 4.71 0.57 21.58
C SER A 75 5.18 1.86 20.89
N ILE A 76 4.92 2.02 19.58
CA ILE A 76 5.41 3.14 18.79
C ILE A 76 4.43 4.32 18.88
N ASN A 77 4.63 5.21 19.87
CA ASN A 77 3.75 6.37 20.08
C ASN A 77 3.57 7.23 18.81
N LYS A 78 4.63 7.44 18.02
CA LYS A 78 4.57 8.18 16.74
C LYS A 78 3.58 7.57 15.74
N LEU A 79 3.37 6.25 15.77
CA LEU A 79 2.42 5.57 14.91
C LEU A 79 0.99 5.82 15.41
N ILE A 80 0.75 5.69 16.72
CA ILE A 80 -0.56 5.92 17.35
C ILE A 80 -1.02 7.37 17.17
N ASP A 81 -0.10 8.32 17.28
CA ASP A 81 -0.39 9.75 17.19
C ASP A 81 -0.55 10.25 15.74
N ARG A 82 -0.15 9.46 14.73
CA ARG A 82 -0.37 9.81 13.31
C ARG A 82 -1.84 9.68 12.93
N ASP A 83 -2.26 10.52 12.00
CA ASP A 83 -3.54 10.38 11.31
C ASP A 83 -3.33 9.59 10.01
N PHE A 84 -3.27 8.27 10.12
CA PHE A 84 -2.92 7.37 9.00
C PHE A 84 -4.10 6.53 8.49
N MET A 85 -5.32 6.79 8.97
CA MET A 85 -6.40 5.81 8.92
C MET A 85 -6.94 5.54 7.51
N ILE A 86 -6.69 6.43 6.57
CA ILE A 86 -7.00 6.25 5.14
C ILE A 86 -5.87 6.92 4.36
N VAL A 87 -4.85 6.15 4.00
CA VAL A 87 -3.78 6.61 3.11
C VAL A 87 -3.81 5.68 1.91
N SER A 88 -4.01 6.24 0.73
CA SER A 88 -3.92 5.45 -0.49
C SER A 88 -2.47 5.05 -0.71
N GLU A 89 -2.25 3.81 -1.12
CA GLU A 89 -0.94 3.28 -1.46
C GLU A 89 -0.30 4.11 -2.58
N ILE A 90 -1.12 4.69 -3.46
CA ILE A 90 -0.69 5.65 -4.48
C ILE A 90 -0.15 6.93 -3.85
N ASP A 91 -0.81 7.47 -2.82
CA ASP A 91 -0.42 8.74 -2.20
C ASP A 91 0.95 8.59 -1.52
N LEU A 92 1.17 7.42 -0.91
CA LEU A 92 2.45 7.06 -0.36
C LEU A 92 3.52 6.90 -1.45
N ALA A 93 3.19 6.23 -2.55
CA ALA A 93 4.11 6.06 -3.68
C ALA A 93 4.47 7.41 -4.34
N VAL A 94 3.51 8.33 -4.47
CA VAL A 94 3.74 9.70 -4.96
C VAL A 94 4.63 10.46 -4.00
N THR A 95 4.33 10.45 -2.69
CA THR A 95 5.15 11.11 -1.66
C THR A 95 6.59 10.61 -1.69
N LEU A 96 6.78 9.30 -1.83
CA LEU A 96 8.11 8.71 -1.88
C LEU A 96 8.82 9.03 -3.21
N GLY A 97 8.10 9.01 -4.33
CA GLY A 97 8.60 9.43 -5.63
C GLY A 97 9.11 10.87 -5.61
N GLU A 98 8.32 11.81 -5.05
CA GLU A 98 8.73 13.21 -4.88
C GLU A 98 10.00 13.36 -4.04
N ILE A 99 10.15 12.58 -2.96
CA ILE A 99 11.37 12.58 -2.16
C ILE A 99 12.57 12.12 -3.00
N LEU A 100 12.41 11.03 -3.75
CA LEU A 100 13.47 10.46 -4.57
C LEU A 100 13.86 11.40 -5.73
N ASP A 101 12.87 12.02 -6.38
CA ASP A 101 13.06 13.03 -7.43
C ASP A 101 13.82 14.24 -6.89
N ASN A 102 13.45 14.75 -5.71
CA ASN A 102 14.15 15.86 -5.06
C ASN A 102 15.61 15.53 -4.68
N LEU A 103 15.89 14.26 -4.37
CA LEU A 103 17.24 13.75 -4.11
C LEU A 103 17.99 13.34 -5.39
N ASN A 104 17.35 13.52 -6.55
CA ASN A 104 17.83 13.09 -7.86
C ASN A 104 18.23 11.59 -7.87
N ILE A 105 17.49 10.76 -7.13
CA ILE A 105 17.71 9.31 -7.03
C ILE A 105 16.79 8.63 -8.04
N PRO A 106 17.31 8.00 -9.09
CA PRO A 106 16.49 7.24 -10.02
C PRO A 106 15.78 6.09 -9.30
N TYR A 107 14.49 5.90 -9.59
CA TYR A 107 13.69 4.84 -9.00
C TYR A 107 12.74 4.20 -10.01
N TYR A 108 12.28 3.01 -9.65
CA TYR A 108 11.27 2.26 -10.39
C TYR A 108 10.23 1.70 -9.42
N LEU A 109 8.96 1.91 -9.73
CA LEU A 109 7.84 1.34 -8.99
C LEU A 109 7.44 -0.01 -9.60
N GLY A 110 7.42 -1.04 -8.76
CA GLY A 110 7.04 -2.41 -9.08
C GLY A 110 5.90 -2.93 -8.20
N GLY A 111 5.84 -4.25 -8.03
CA GLY A 111 4.90 -4.92 -7.14
C GLY A 111 3.44 -4.90 -7.60
N GLY A 112 2.54 -5.15 -6.65
CA GLY A 112 1.10 -5.08 -6.83
C GLY A 112 0.64 -3.71 -7.31
N LEU A 113 1.24 -2.63 -6.78
CA LEU A 113 0.87 -1.26 -7.15
C LEU A 113 1.12 -0.95 -8.63
N ALA A 114 2.29 -1.32 -9.16
CA ALA A 114 2.56 -1.16 -10.60
C ALA A 114 1.64 -2.04 -11.46
N SER A 115 1.35 -3.25 -10.99
CA SER A 115 0.46 -4.19 -11.69
C SER A 115 -0.96 -3.65 -11.82
N SER A 116 -1.44 -2.88 -10.85
CA SER A 116 -2.79 -2.31 -10.88
C SER A 116 -3.01 -1.18 -11.88
N PHE A 117 -1.93 -0.60 -12.39
CA PHE A 117 -2.00 0.36 -13.48
C PHE A 117 -1.65 -0.26 -14.82
N TRP A 118 -0.61 -1.09 -14.86
CA TRP A 118 -0.02 -1.57 -16.11
C TRP A 118 -0.43 -3.00 -16.50
N GLY A 119 -1.01 -3.77 -15.57
CA GLY A 119 -1.40 -5.16 -15.76
C GLY A 119 -2.75 -5.47 -15.15
N GLU A 120 -2.83 -6.62 -14.49
CA GLU A 120 -4.05 -7.07 -13.82
C GLU A 120 -4.17 -6.45 -12.43
N ARG A 121 -5.33 -5.84 -12.16
CA ARG A 121 -5.63 -5.24 -10.86
C ARG A 121 -5.67 -6.29 -9.75
N ARG A 122 -5.10 -5.94 -8.60
CA ARG A 122 -5.22 -6.71 -7.36
C ARG A 122 -5.80 -5.82 -6.26
N GLN A 123 -6.03 -6.40 -5.09
CA GLN A 123 -6.52 -5.66 -3.91
C GLN A 123 -5.51 -5.73 -2.76
N THR A 124 -4.63 -6.73 -2.76
CA THR A 124 -3.44 -6.80 -1.91
C THR A 124 -2.27 -6.24 -2.70
N GLU A 125 -1.88 -5.01 -2.40
CA GLU A 125 -0.84 -4.33 -3.16
C GLU A 125 0.31 -3.91 -2.26
N ASP A 126 1.41 -4.62 -2.43
CA ASP A 126 2.73 -4.14 -2.08
C ASP A 126 3.17 -3.07 -3.10
N ALA A 127 3.84 -2.04 -2.58
CA ALA A 127 4.55 -1.07 -3.39
C ALA A 127 6.04 -1.38 -3.29
N ASP A 128 6.56 -2.10 -4.30
CA ASP A 128 7.99 -2.35 -4.41
C ASP A 128 8.67 -1.15 -5.07
N ILE A 129 9.73 -0.63 -4.45
CA ILE A 129 10.48 0.49 -5.01
C ILE A 129 11.95 0.10 -5.11
N ALA A 130 12.42 -0.02 -6.35
CA ALA A 130 13.83 -0.18 -6.64
C ALA A 130 14.46 1.20 -6.82
N VAL A 131 15.58 1.46 -6.15
CA VAL A 131 16.32 2.72 -6.23
C VAL A 131 17.74 2.48 -6.71
N ILE A 132 18.27 3.42 -7.50
CA ILE A 132 19.69 3.44 -7.88
C ILE A 132 20.40 4.40 -6.94
N LEU A 133 21.11 3.84 -5.96
CA LEU A 133 21.89 4.60 -4.99
C LEU A 133 23.36 4.63 -5.39
N GLU A 134 23.88 5.82 -5.66
CA GLU A 134 25.31 6.06 -5.80
C GLU A 134 25.99 6.08 -4.42
N PRO A 135 27.24 5.62 -4.26
CA PRO A 135 27.93 5.55 -2.98
C PRO A 135 27.91 6.87 -2.18
N GLU A 136 27.95 8.00 -2.86
CA GLU A 136 27.94 9.35 -2.29
C GLU A 136 26.60 9.71 -1.63
N LYS A 137 25.52 9.03 -2.03
CA LYS A 137 24.16 9.21 -1.49
C LYS A 137 23.85 8.28 -0.33
N VAL A 138 24.78 7.38 0.02
CA VAL A 138 24.61 6.40 1.08
C VAL A 138 25.52 6.72 2.25
N GLN A 139 24.92 7.13 3.37
CA GLN A 139 25.62 7.15 4.64
C GLN A 139 25.34 5.83 5.37
N ILE A 140 26.39 5.04 5.64
CA ILE A 140 26.26 3.85 6.49
C ILE A 140 25.94 4.33 7.91
N GLY A 141 24.67 4.23 8.29
CA GLY A 141 24.24 4.40 9.67
C GLY A 141 24.79 3.26 10.53
N ARG A 142 25.21 3.56 11.77
CA ARG A 142 25.50 2.51 12.75
C ARG A 142 24.21 1.73 13.01
N VAL A 143 24.22 0.43 12.71
CA VAL A 143 23.17 -0.48 13.16
C VAL A 143 23.17 -0.45 14.69
N TYR A 144 22.13 0.10 15.29
CA TYR A 144 21.92 -0.08 16.72
C TYR A 144 21.57 -1.55 16.94
N SER A 145 22.55 -2.32 17.42
CA SER A 145 22.33 -3.65 17.97
C SER A 145 21.51 -3.50 19.26
N GLY A 146 20.19 -3.33 19.12
CA GLY A 146 19.28 -3.60 20.21
C GLY A 146 19.35 -5.10 20.48
N SER A 147 20.07 -5.48 21.52
CA SER A 147 20.07 -6.84 22.05
C SER A 147 18.63 -7.24 22.37
N CYS A 148 18.07 -8.15 21.56
CA CYS A 148 16.92 -8.95 21.97
C CYS A 148 17.35 -9.75 23.20
N VAL A 149 16.88 -9.32 24.37
CA VAL A 149 16.94 -10.15 25.56
C VAL A 149 15.88 -11.23 25.38
N ALA A 150 16.35 -12.46 25.27
CA ALA A 150 15.53 -13.68 25.24
C ALA A 150 14.80 -13.91 26.58
#